data_AF-A0A8J7VBD3-F1
#
_entry.id   AF-A0A8J7VBD3-F1
#
_cell.length_a   1.000
_cell.length_b   1.000
_cell.length_c   1.000
_cell.angle_alpha   90.00
_cell.angle_beta   90.00
_cell.angle_gamma   90.00
#
_symmetry.space_group_name_H-M   'P 1'
#
loop_
_entity.id
_entity.type
_entity.pdbx_description
1 polymer ?
#
loop_
_entity_poly.entity_id
_entity_poly.type
_entity_poly.pdbx_seq_one_letter_code
_entity_poly.pdbx_strand_id
1 'polypeptide(L)'
;MWHPFDLMPEALALPRELRDASVSTGCRLAYRQLVTRWFKDKSSDEQWPPDLDTRPGIVLTRRLDNAGCWHVEVEQTWELAARRSFTGTLVCETRGWRRPVRYDFRQTFATKAGAEVWPETRETGKWHADGTLVRQSFVGEKSTTQRVTAGAWFALYALLADFPAWPDSWPAAEDAACAGEGVALLRGVRLQRCEQPQSRHALAQGLRGYTLHARDSMPQEFWINENGVVVYWFEGPNRAMALSAAEGLV
;
A
#
# COMPACT_ATOMS: atom_id res chain seq x y z
N MET A 1 -16.69 -16.84 5.25
CA MET A 1 -15.81 -15.89 4.53
C MET A 1 -14.44 -16.55 4.47
N TRP A 2 -13.84 -16.70 3.29
CA TRP A 2 -12.51 -17.31 3.14
C TRP A 2 -11.44 -16.40 3.74
N HIS A 3 -10.42 -16.97 4.36
CA HIS A 3 -9.27 -16.22 4.86
C HIS A 3 -8.26 -16.03 3.71
N PRO A 4 -7.59 -14.86 3.56
CA PRO A 4 -6.66 -14.65 2.45
C PRO A 4 -5.53 -15.69 2.38
N PHE A 5 -5.09 -16.18 3.55
CA PHE A 5 -4.09 -17.23 3.60
C PHE A 5 -4.60 -18.62 3.22
N ASP A 6 -5.91 -18.89 3.27
CA ASP A 6 -6.47 -20.17 2.78
C ASP A 6 -6.22 -20.36 1.28
N LEU A 7 -6.01 -19.26 0.56
CA LEU A 7 -5.75 -19.25 -0.87
C LEU A 7 -4.27 -19.08 -1.20
N MET A 8 -3.41 -18.77 -0.22
CA MET A 8 -1.99 -18.49 -0.45
C MET A 8 -1.17 -19.78 -0.22
N PRO A 9 -0.57 -20.37 -1.27
CA PRO A 9 0.25 -21.57 -1.10
C PRO A 9 1.48 -21.31 -0.23
N GLU A 10 1.92 -22.32 0.54
CA GLU A 10 3.08 -22.21 1.45
C GLU A 10 4.38 -21.79 0.76
N ALA A 11 4.56 -22.11 -0.52
CA ALA A 11 5.71 -21.67 -1.31
C ALA A 11 5.80 -20.14 -1.47
N LEU A 12 4.72 -19.40 -1.21
CA LEU A 12 4.69 -17.93 -1.22
C LEU A 12 4.99 -17.33 0.17
N ALA A 13 5.26 -18.15 1.19
CA ALA A 13 5.65 -17.69 2.51
C ALA A 13 6.88 -16.78 2.43
N LEU A 14 6.84 -15.69 3.20
CA LEU A 14 8.00 -14.83 3.37
C LEU A 14 9.10 -15.53 4.18
N PRO A 15 10.37 -15.35 3.80
CA PRO A 15 11.51 -15.65 4.65
C PRO A 15 11.35 -15.02 6.03
N ARG A 16 11.85 -15.71 7.07
CA ARG A 16 11.70 -15.27 8.46
C ARG A 16 12.26 -13.87 8.71
N GLU A 17 13.39 -13.54 8.10
CA GLU A 17 14.02 -12.21 8.18
C GLU A 17 13.11 -11.05 7.70
N LEU A 18 12.28 -11.28 6.68
CA LEU A 18 11.31 -10.29 6.20
C LEU A 18 10.05 -10.32 7.05
N ARG A 19 9.66 -11.49 7.56
CA ARG A 19 8.51 -11.65 8.44
C ARG A 19 8.71 -10.94 9.77
N ASP A 20 9.91 -11.04 10.34
CA ASP A 20 10.27 -10.51 11.65
C ASP A 20 10.99 -9.14 11.51
N ALA A 21 10.98 -8.54 10.31
CA ALA A 21 11.67 -7.29 10.02
C ALA A 21 11.30 -6.17 11.00
N SER A 22 12.29 -5.41 11.44
CA SER A 22 12.13 -4.14 12.14
C SER A 22 12.68 -3.01 11.26
N VAL A 23 12.13 -1.79 11.39
CA VAL A 23 12.47 -0.69 10.47
C VAL A 23 12.72 0.62 11.21
N SER A 24 13.83 1.28 10.85
CA SER A 24 14.21 2.59 11.41
C SER A 24 13.45 3.74 10.76
N THR A 25 13.40 4.92 11.40
CA THR A 25 12.68 6.14 10.97
C THR A 25 13.01 6.58 9.53
N GLY A 26 14.13 6.14 8.95
CA GLY A 26 14.57 6.46 7.58
C GLY A 26 14.73 5.24 6.67
N CYS A 27 13.79 4.28 6.73
CA CYS A 27 13.89 3.03 5.97
C CYS A 27 13.27 3.13 4.57
N ARG A 28 13.72 2.22 3.70
CA ARG A 28 13.08 1.90 2.42
C ARG A 28 12.51 0.49 2.47
N LEU A 29 11.24 0.35 2.10
CA LEU A 29 10.54 -0.93 2.05
C LEU A 29 10.16 -1.24 0.61
N ALA A 30 10.53 -2.41 0.12
CA ALA A 30 10.12 -2.89 -1.19
C ALA A 30 9.11 -4.02 -1.03
N TYR A 31 8.03 -3.95 -1.79
CA TYR A 31 6.99 -4.95 -1.88
C TYR A 31 6.93 -5.50 -3.29
N ARG A 32 6.82 -6.81 -3.43
CA ARG A 32 6.58 -7.49 -4.70
C ARG A 32 5.15 -8.03 -4.75
N GLN A 33 4.57 -8.10 -5.94
CA GLN A 33 3.29 -8.76 -6.12
C GLN A 33 3.45 -10.29 -6.12
N LEU A 34 2.62 -10.97 -5.36
CA LEU A 34 2.44 -12.41 -5.34
C LEU A 34 1.06 -12.74 -5.90
N VAL A 35 1.01 -13.70 -6.84
CA VAL A 35 -0.25 -14.27 -7.32
C VAL A 35 -0.65 -15.39 -6.38
N THR A 36 -1.68 -15.16 -5.57
CA THR A 36 -2.13 -16.13 -4.55
C THR A 36 -2.95 -17.24 -5.18
N ARG A 37 -3.71 -16.95 -6.24
CA ARG A 37 -4.54 -17.94 -6.93
C ARG A 37 -4.54 -17.74 -8.44
N TRP A 38 -4.48 -18.86 -9.16
CA TRP A 38 -4.65 -18.93 -10.61
C TRP A 38 -6.09 -19.38 -10.92
N PHE A 39 -6.75 -18.72 -11.87
CA PHE A 39 -8.04 -19.20 -12.38
C PHE A 39 -7.77 -20.24 -13.46
N LYS A 40 -8.31 -21.44 -13.28
CA LYS A 40 -8.40 -22.44 -14.35
C LYS A 40 -9.69 -22.18 -15.12
N ASP A 41 -9.59 -21.95 -16.42
CA ASP A 41 -10.78 -22.01 -17.28
C ASP A 41 -11.31 -23.45 -17.28
N LYS A 42 -12.63 -23.63 -17.23
CA LYS A 42 -13.24 -24.97 -17.24
C LYS A 42 -12.97 -25.72 -18.55
N SER A 43 -12.60 -25.00 -19.60
CA SER A 43 -12.38 -25.52 -20.96
C SER A 43 -10.93 -25.89 -21.30
N SER A 44 -9.93 -25.54 -20.48
CA SER A 44 -8.52 -25.77 -20.83
C SER A 44 -7.66 -26.20 -19.65
N ASP A 45 -6.65 -27.02 -19.93
CA ASP A 45 -5.56 -27.31 -18.99
C ASP A 45 -4.53 -26.18 -18.88
N GLU A 46 -4.63 -25.16 -19.74
CA GLU A 46 -3.83 -23.95 -19.68
C GLU A 46 -4.20 -23.12 -18.44
N GLN A 47 -3.24 -22.97 -17.53
CA GLN A 47 -3.26 -21.93 -16.51
C GLN A 47 -2.75 -20.66 -17.17
N TRP A 48 -3.66 -19.74 -17.48
CA TRP A 48 -3.27 -18.43 -17.97
C TRP A 48 -2.70 -17.64 -16.77
N PRO A 49 -1.45 -17.15 -16.80
CA PRO A 49 -1.21 -15.85 -16.18
C PRO A 49 -2.17 -14.95 -16.93
N PRO A 50 -3.17 -14.39 -16.27
CA PRO A 50 -4.07 -13.52 -17.00
C PRO A 50 -3.18 -12.42 -17.60
N ASP A 51 -3.33 -12.14 -18.90
CA ASP A 51 -2.67 -11.03 -19.62
C ASP A 51 -3.13 -9.71 -19.00
N LEU A 52 -2.75 -9.51 -17.74
CA LEU A 52 -3.13 -8.42 -16.88
C LEU A 52 -1.89 -7.57 -16.70
N ASP A 53 -2.15 -6.28 -16.63
CA ASP A 53 -1.21 -5.33 -16.10
C ASP A 53 -0.58 -5.90 -14.82
N THR A 54 0.73 -6.14 -14.89
CA THR A 54 1.52 -6.62 -13.77
C THR A 54 1.95 -5.40 -12.96
N ARG A 55 1.94 -5.55 -11.64
CA ARG A 55 2.50 -4.55 -10.74
C ARG A 55 3.74 -5.16 -10.13
N PRO A 56 4.90 -5.13 -10.81
CA PRO A 56 6.12 -5.79 -10.35
C PRO A 56 6.48 -5.45 -8.90
N GLY A 57 6.20 -4.23 -8.46
CA GLY A 57 6.35 -3.90 -7.05
C GLY A 57 5.93 -2.49 -6.67
N ILE A 58 6.02 -2.24 -5.38
CA ILE A 58 5.88 -0.92 -4.75
C ILE A 58 7.12 -0.71 -3.88
N VAL A 59 7.74 0.44 -4.00
CA VAL A 59 8.82 0.87 -3.12
C VAL A 59 8.31 2.05 -2.30
N LEU A 60 8.46 1.96 -0.98
CA LEU A 60 8.13 3.01 -0.03
C LEU A 60 9.43 3.52 0.59
N THR A 61 9.68 4.81 0.49
CA THR A 61 10.79 5.48 1.17
C THR A 61 10.22 6.48 2.15
N ARG A 62 10.59 6.35 3.43
CA ARG A 62 10.14 7.28 4.48
C ARG A 62 11.31 8.12 5.01
N ARG A 63 11.05 9.40 5.27
CA ARG A 63 12.02 10.33 5.87
C ARG A 63 11.33 11.25 6.85
N LEU A 64 11.91 11.45 8.02
CA LEU A 64 11.49 12.49 8.96
C LEU A 64 12.41 13.69 8.78
N ASP A 65 11.85 14.88 8.55
CA ASP A 65 12.63 16.10 8.45
C ASP A 65 12.84 16.78 9.81
N ASN A 66 13.70 17.81 9.81
CA ASN A 66 14.03 18.58 11.02
C ASN A 66 12.84 19.37 11.60
N ALA A 67 11.75 19.54 10.84
CA ALA A 67 10.53 20.20 11.29
C ALA A 67 9.50 19.21 11.86
N GLY A 68 9.84 17.92 11.95
CA GLY A 68 8.95 16.86 12.41
C GLY A 68 7.87 16.49 11.38
N CYS A 69 8.04 16.89 10.12
CA CYS A 69 7.20 16.46 9.01
C CYS A 69 7.75 15.15 8.43
N TRP A 70 6.84 14.21 8.19
CA TRP A 70 7.13 12.96 7.51
C TRP A 70 6.97 13.15 6.01
N HIS A 71 7.97 12.70 5.27
CA HIS A 71 7.99 12.61 3.82
C HIS A 71 7.90 11.13 3.44
N VAL A 72 6.85 10.79 2.71
CA VAL A 72 6.64 9.44 2.16
C VAL A 72 6.73 9.53 0.66
N GLU A 73 7.65 8.79 0.08
CA GLU A 73 7.75 8.58 -1.36
C GLU A 73 7.33 7.15 -1.69
N VAL A 74 6.36 7.01 -2.59
CA VAL A 74 5.86 5.73 -3.09
C VAL A 74 6.16 5.64 -4.56
N GLU A 75 7.07 4.75 -4.94
CA GLU A 75 7.34 4.41 -6.33
C GLU A 75 6.60 3.13 -6.69
N GLN A 76 5.92 3.15 -7.82
CA GLN A 76 5.15 2.04 -8.33
C GLN A 76 5.45 1.89 -9.80
N THR A 77 5.73 0.67 -10.21
CA THR A 77 5.88 0.35 -11.63
C THR A 77 4.78 -0.62 -12.02
N TRP A 78 4.18 -0.36 -13.16
CA TRP A 78 3.20 -1.24 -13.80
C TRP A 78 3.71 -1.61 -15.18
N GLU A 79 3.66 -2.88 -15.52
CA GLU A 79 3.93 -3.35 -16.87
C GLU A 79 2.59 -3.69 -17.51
N LEU A 80 2.23 -2.94 -18.54
CA LEU A 80 1.02 -3.22 -19.30
C LEU A 80 1.33 -4.33 -20.29
N ALA A 81 0.43 -5.30 -20.44
CA ALA A 81 0.56 -6.42 -21.38
C ALA A 81 0.92 -5.94 -22.81
N ALA A 82 0.51 -4.70 -23.16
CA ALA A 82 0.90 -4.01 -24.38
C ALA A 82 2.17 -3.15 -24.21
N ARG A 83 3.36 -3.75 -24.41
CA ARG A 83 4.64 -3.08 -24.79
C ARG A 83 5.06 -1.83 -23.99
N ARG A 84 4.52 -1.57 -22.80
CA ARG A 84 4.68 -0.29 -22.09
C ARG A 84 4.86 -0.55 -20.61
N SER A 85 5.62 0.30 -19.95
CA SER A 85 5.57 0.42 -18.50
C SER A 85 5.22 1.84 -18.12
N PHE A 86 4.56 2.01 -16.99
CA PHE A 86 4.46 3.32 -16.37
C PHE A 86 4.98 3.26 -14.95
N THR A 87 5.64 4.34 -14.53
CA THR A 87 6.14 4.51 -13.18
C THR A 87 5.41 5.69 -12.56
N GLY A 88 4.83 5.47 -11.39
CA GLY A 88 4.12 6.46 -10.59
C GLY A 88 4.89 6.72 -9.31
N THR A 89 5.25 7.98 -9.07
CA THR A 89 5.87 8.43 -7.82
C THR A 89 4.89 9.32 -7.08
N LEU A 90 4.45 8.92 -5.89
CA LEU A 90 3.66 9.74 -4.99
C LEU A 90 4.54 10.22 -3.85
N VAL A 91 4.72 11.54 -3.73
CA VAL A 91 5.37 12.18 -2.59
C VAL A 91 4.31 12.83 -1.72
N CYS A 92 4.27 12.48 -0.44
CA CYS A 92 3.33 13.03 0.53
C CYS A 92 4.10 13.64 1.70
N GLU A 93 3.64 14.80 2.17
CA GLU A 93 4.09 15.41 3.42
C GLU A 93 2.97 15.35 4.46
N THR A 94 3.26 14.80 5.64
CA THR A 94 2.30 14.69 6.75
C THR A 94 2.91 15.06 8.10
N ARG A 95 2.07 15.54 9.02
CA ARG A 95 2.40 15.70 10.44
C ARG A 95 1.72 14.59 11.23
N GLY A 96 2.48 13.55 11.56
CA GLY A 96 1.96 12.31 12.15
C GLY A 96 0.97 11.56 11.26
N TRP A 97 0.24 10.62 11.85
CA TRP A 97 -0.61 9.62 11.20
C TRP A 97 -1.91 10.12 10.54
N ARG A 98 -2.22 11.42 10.53
CA ARG A 98 -3.63 11.85 10.42
C ARG A 98 -4.08 12.51 9.12
N ARG A 99 -3.35 13.45 8.51
CA ARG A 99 -3.81 14.09 7.24
C ARG A 99 -2.61 14.64 6.46
N PRO A 100 -2.37 14.18 5.23
CA PRO A 100 -1.33 14.72 4.36
C PRO A 100 -1.66 16.18 4.08
N VAL A 101 -0.73 17.09 4.31
CA VAL A 101 -0.96 18.51 3.99
C VAL A 101 -0.71 18.78 2.52
N ARG A 102 0.07 17.92 1.85
CA ARG A 102 0.44 18.04 0.45
C ARG A 102 0.69 16.67 -0.15
N TYR A 103 0.33 16.50 -1.41
CA TYR A 103 0.82 15.40 -2.23
C TYR A 103 1.24 15.90 -3.61
N ASP A 104 2.24 15.24 -4.18
CA ASP A 104 2.67 15.37 -5.56
C ASP A 104 2.73 13.96 -6.15
N PHE A 105 2.01 13.73 -7.24
CA PHE A 105 2.02 12.47 -7.99
C PHE A 105 2.61 12.72 -9.38
N ARG A 106 3.55 11.88 -9.77
CA ARG A 106 4.19 11.95 -11.09
C ARG A 106 4.06 10.61 -11.77
N GLN A 107 3.47 10.59 -12.96
CA GLN A 107 3.37 9.40 -13.79
C GLN A 107 4.22 9.57 -15.05
N THR A 108 5.19 8.68 -15.21
CA THR A 108 6.09 8.63 -16.36
C THR A 108 5.77 7.39 -17.18
N PHE A 109 5.62 7.55 -18.50
CA PHE A 109 5.39 6.45 -19.43
C PHE A 109 6.69 6.07 -20.13
N ALA A 110 7.10 4.81 -20.00
CA ALA A 110 8.18 4.24 -20.78
C ALA A 110 7.60 3.37 -21.90
N THR A 111 7.89 3.76 -23.13
CA THR A 111 7.45 3.07 -24.35
C THR A 111 8.53 2.09 -24.81
N LYS A 112 8.19 0.82 -25.09
CA LYS A 112 9.09 -0.03 -25.88
C LYS A 112 9.15 0.49 -27.33
N ALA A 113 10.22 0.14 -28.05
CA ALA A 113 10.47 0.60 -29.42
C ALA A 113 9.23 0.47 -30.32
N GLY A 114 8.88 1.56 -31.02
CA GLY A 114 7.75 1.64 -31.95
C GLY A 114 6.39 1.95 -31.32
N ALA A 115 6.30 2.27 -30.02
CA ALA A 115 5.07 2.75 -29.39
C ALA A 115 5.01 4.30 -29.33
N GLU A 116 3.78 4.84 -29.35
CA GLU A 116 3.47 6.26 -29.23
C GLU A 116 3.96 6.83 -27.87
N VAL A 117 4.69 7.94 -27.91
CA VAL A 117 5.19 8.64 -26.72
C VAL A 117 4.07 9.46 -26.11
N TRP A 118 3.69 9.11 -24.88
CA TRP A 118 2.69 9.85 -24.12
C TRP A 118 3.38 10.88 -23.23
N PRO A 119 2.84 12.10 -23.14
CA PRO A 119 3.38 13.11 -22.25
C PRO A 119 3.29 12.62 -20.81
N GLU A 120 4.28 13.03 -20.03
CA GLU A 120 4.26 12.84 -18.58
C GLU A 120 3.02 13.49 -17.98
N THR A 121 2.41 12.81 -17.01
CA THR A 121 1.31 13.37 -16.22
C THR A 121 1.83 13.73 -14.83
N ARG A 122 1.59 14.96 -14.40
CA ARG A 122 1.85 15.39 -13.02
C ARG A 122 0.54 15.75 -12.36
N GLU A 123 0.37 15.37 -11.10
CA GLU A 123 -0.71 15.88 -10.27
C GLU A 123 -0.12 16.45 -9.00
N THR A 124 -0.65 17.58 -8.54
CA THR A 124 -0.34 18.12 -7.23
C THR A 124 -1.63 18.34 -6.48
N GLY A 125 -1.60 18.34 -5.16
CA GLY A 125 -2.78 18.72 -4.43
C GLY A 125 -2.59 18.94 -2.95
N LYS A 126 -3.63 19.53 -2.37
CA LYS A 126 -3.70 19.94 -0.97
C LYS A 126 -4.97 19.42 -0.35
N TRP A 127 -4.83 18.84 0.83
CA TRP A 127 -5.96 18.40 1.62
C TRP A 127 -6.46 19.50 2.53
N HIS A 128 -7.77 19.52 2.68
CA HIS A 128 -8.46 20.44 3.56
C HIS A 128 -8.92 19.71 4.83
N ALA A 129 -9.19 20.48 5.88
CA ALA A 129 -9.59 19.96 7.18
C ALA A 129 -10.91 19.18 7.17
N ASP A 130 -11.73 19.38 6.14
CA ASP A 130 -12.99 18.67 5.90
C ASP A 130 -12.81 17.30 5.21
N GLY A 131 -11.57 16.94 4.84
CA GLY A 131 -11.23 15.72 4.11
C GLY A 131 -11.33 15.87 2.59
N THR A 132 -11.58 17.07 2.08
CA THR A 132 -11.59 17.33 0.63
C THR A 132 -10.16 17.44 0.10
N LEU A 133 -9.90 16.81 -1.05
CA LEU A 133 -8.68 16.98 -1.81
C LEU A 133 -8.93 17.91 -3.00
N VAL A 134 -8.18 19.02 -3.05
CA VAL A 134 -8.09 19.84 -4.26
C VAL A 134 -6.85 19.37 -5.02
N ARG A 135 -7.06 18.89 -6.25
CA ARG A 135 -6.00 18.40 -7.14
C ARG A 135 -5.87 19.27 -8.38
N GLN A 136 -4.65 19.40 -8.87
CA GLN A 136 -4.31 20.00 -10.15
C GLN A 136 -3.53 18.98 -10.97
N SER A 137 -4.09 18.55 -12.11
CA SER A 137 -3.46 17.61 -13.02
C SER A 137 -2.90 18.35 -14.24
N PHE A 138 -1.70 18.01 -14.65
CA PHE A 138 -0.93 18.61 -15.74
C PHE A 138 -0.55 17.52 -16.74
N VAL A 139 -0.89 17.73 -18.01
CA VAL A 139 -0.51 16.86 -19.14
C VAL A 139 0.06 17.75 -20.24
N GLY A 140 1.39 17.75 -20.40
CA GLY A 140 2.08 18.77 -21.20
C GLY A 140 1.82 20.18 -20.64
N GLU A 141 1.41 21.10 -21.49
CA GLU A 141 1.07 22.50 -21.11
C GLU A 141 -0.37 22.65 -20.56
N LYS A 142 -1.20 21.61 -20.64
CA LYS A 142 -2.60 21.68 -20.22
C LYS A 142 -2.74 21.35 -18.73
N SER A 143 -3.48 22.18 -17.99
CA SER A 143 -3.79 21.95 -16.58
C SER A 143 -5.30 21.85 -16.33
N THR A 144 -5.73 20.94 -15.45
CA THR A 144 -7.12 20.82 -14.99
C THR A 144 -7.16 20.78 -13.46
N THR A 145 -8.08 21.52 -12.85
CA THR A 145 -8.29 21.49 -11.39
C THR A 145 -9.56 20.70 -11.06
N GLN A 146 -9.48 19.80 -10.08
CA GLN A 146 -10.63 19.03 -9.61
C GLN A 146 -10.70 19.03 -8.08
N ARG A 147 -11.93 18.91 -7.55
CA ARG A 147 -12.20 18.67 -6.14
C ARG A 147 -12.78 17.29 -5.99
N VAL A 148 -12.11 16.44 -5.21
CA VAL A 148 -12.50 15.05 -5.01
C VAL A 148 -12.45 14.69 -3.53
N THR A 149 -13.36 13.82 -3.09
CA THR A 149 -13.21 13.12 -1.82
C THR A 149 -12.31 11.93 -2.08
N ALA A 150 -10.99 12.13 -2.06
CA ALA A 150 -10.07 11.03 -2.15
C ALA A 150 -9.99 10.36 -0.77
N GLY A 151 -10.22 9.06 -0.66
CA GLY A 151 -10.20 8.37 0.64
C GLY A 151 -9.23 7.21 0.65
N ALA A 152 -9.51 6.21 -0.19
CA ALA A 152 -8.91 4.88 -0.09
C ALA A 152 -7.39 4.84 -0.39
N TRP A 153 -6.97 5.40 -1.52
CA TRP A 153 -5.59 5.26 -2.01
C TRP A 153 -4.55 5.94 -1.13
N PHE A 154 -4.85 7.14 -0.65
CA PHE A 154 -3.94 7.83 0.27
C PHE A 154 -3.87 7.13 1.61
N ALA A 155 -5.03 6.79 2.20
CA ALA A 155 -5.07 6.06 3.47
C ALA A 155 -4.26 4.77 3.36
N LEU A 156 -4.33 4.08 2.21
CA LEU A 156 -3.55 2.88 1.94
C LEU A 156 -2.04 3.12 1.96
N TYR A 157 -1.53 4.12 1.23
CA TYR A 157 -0.09 4.38 1.20
C TYR A 157 0.45 4.97 2.50
N ALA A 158 -0.35 5.82 3.16
CA ALA A 158 -0.03 6.30 4.50
C ALA A 158 0.03 5.15 5.50
N LEU A 159 -0.93 4.21 5.46
CA LEU A 159 -0.90 3.02 6.30
C LEU A 159 0.31 2.13 5.98
N LEU A 160 0.69 1.96 4.72
CA LEU A 160 1.87 1.16 4.39
C LEU A 160 3.18 1.82 4.85
N ALA A 161 3.26 3.15 4.81
CA ALA A 161 4.46 3.91 5.15
C ALA A 161 4.60 4.23 6.65
N ASP A 162 3.47 4.30 7.36
CA ASP A 162 3.34 4.77 8.74
C ASP A 162 2.43 3.85 9.58
N PHE A 163 2.31 2.56 9.23
CA PHE A 163 1.76 1.60 10.20
C PHE A 163 2.67 1.67 11.42
N PRO A 164 2.15 1.99 12.61
CA PRO A 164 2.98 2.52 13.69
C PRO A 164 4.01 1.49 14.13
N ALA A 165 5.28 1.74 13.78
CA ALA A 165 6.40 1.32 14.59
C ALA A 165 6.36 2.21 15.83
N TRP A 166 5.82 1.67 16.93
CA TRP A 166 5.57 2.41 18.17
C TRP A 166 6.84 3.15 18.63
N PRO A 167 6.79 4.46 18.88
CA PRO A 167 7.77 5.12 19.74
C PRO A 167 7.34 4.94 21.21
N ASP A 168 8.28 4.58 22.08
CA ASP A 168 8.12 4.33 23.53
C ASP A 168 7.58 5.50 24.38
N SER A 169 6.98 6.54 23.78
CA SER A 169 6.66 7.81 24.45
C SER A 169 5.18 8.23 24.40
N TRP A 170 4.26 7.36 24.00
CA TRP A 170 2.81 7.63 24.16
C TRP A 170 2.31 7.07 25.51
N PRO A 171 1.53 7.81 26.32
CA PRO A 171 1.07 7.33 27.62
C PRO A 171 0.40 5.96 27.51
N ALA A 172 0.88 5.02 28.31
CA ALA A 172 0.34 3.67 28.44
C ALA A 172 -1.15 3.74 28.80
N ALA A 173 -2.00 3.62 27.79
CA ALA A 173 -3.37 3.20 27.98
C ALA A 173 -3.37 1.67 27.86
N GLU A 174 -3.79 1.02 28.93
CA GLU A 174 -3.89 -0.42 29.12
C GLU A 174 -4.76 -1.05 28.01
N ASP A 175 -4.10 -1.48 26.93
CA ASP A 175 -4.45 -2.54 25.97
C ASP A 175 -3.49 -2.42 24.76
N ALA A 176 -2.20 -2.61 25.02
CA ALA A 176 -1.11 -2.41 24.06
C ALA A 176 -1.04 -3.53 23.01
N ALA A 177 -1.91 -3.45 22.00
CA ALA A 177 -1.78 -4.13 20.71
C ALA A 177 -2.24 -3.14 19.63
N CYS A 178 -1.30 -2.54 18.89
CA CYS A 178 -1.50 -1.56 17.80
C CYS A 178 -2.85 -0.81 17.89
N ALA A 179 -2.92 0.25 18.69
CA ALA A 179 -4.14 1.03 18.94
C ALA A 179 -4.89 1.37 17.62
N GLY A 180 -5.93 0.61 17.28
CA GLY A 180 -6.47 0.67 15.91
C GLY A 180 -7.81 -0.01 15.65
N GLU A 181 -8.54 -0.49 16.66
CA GLU A 181 -9.88 -1.04 16.43
C GLU A 181 -10.89 0.09 16.16
N GLY A 182 -11.40 0.16 14.92
CA GLY A 182 -12.51 1.04 14.56
C GLY A 182 -12.13 2.50 14.27
N VAL A 183 -10.86 2.78 13.98
CA VAL A 183 -10.38 4.15 13.69
C VAL A 183 -10.88 4.65 12.35
N ALA A 184 -11.52 5.83 12.34
CA ALA A 184 -11.77 6.58 11.12
C ALA A 184 -10.51 7.36 10.73
N LEU A 185 -9.88 6.99 9.60
CA LEU A 185 -8.67 7.65 9.09
C LEU A 185 -9.04 8.95 8.37
N LEU A 186 -10.08 8.90 7.56
CA LEU A 186 -10.68 10.01 6.81
C LEU A 186 -12.20 9.82 6.76
N ARG A 187 -12.94 10.83 6.32
CA ARG A 187 -14.40 10.71 6.16
C ARG A 187 -14.73 9.56 5.20
N GLY A 188 -15.39 8.53 5.70
CA GLY A 188 -15.76 7.34 4.91
C GLY A 188 -14.62 6.33 4.72
N VAL A 189 -13.51 6.45 5.46
CA VAL A 189 -12.42 5.47 5.50
C VAL A 189 -12.21 4.99 6.94
N ARG A 190 -12.28 3.67 7.16
CA ARG A 190 -12.18 3.04 8.47
C ARG A 190 -11.20 1.88 8.45
N LEU A 191 -10.35 1.79 9.48
CA LEU A 191 -9.53 0.62 9.75
C LEU A 191 -10.18 -0.19 10.87
N GLN A 192 -10.28 -1.51 10.69
CA GLN A 192 -10.85 -2.43 11.68
C GLN A 192 -9.95 -3.66 11.79
N ARG A 193 -9.80 -4.22 12.99
CA ARG A 193 -9.07 -5.47 13.19
C ARG A 193 -9.88 -6.65 12.63
N CYS A 194 -9.21 -7.63 12.02
CA CYS A 194 -9.87 -8.83 11.55
C CYS A 194 -10.39 -9.66 12.75
N GLU A 195 -11.70 -9.86 12.86
CA GLU A 195 -12.36 -10.50 14.02
C GLU A 195 -12.20 -12.03 14.10
N GLN A 196 -11.81 -12.68 13.00
CA GLN A 196 -11.68 -14.14 12.97
C GLN A 196 -10.45 -14.61 13.75
N PRO A 197 -10.46 -15.83 14.36
CA PRO A 197 -9.29 -16.37 15.05
C PRO A 197 -8.15 -16.60 14.05
N GLN A 198 -7.28 -15.59 13.96
CA GLN A 198 -6.08 -15.43 13.13
C GLN A 198 -5.04 -16.56 13.33
N SER A 199 -5.29 -17.49 14.25
CA SER A 199 -4.31 -18.38 14.86
C SER A 199 -4.18 -19.77 14.22
N ARG A 200 -5.01 -20.14 13.25
CA ARG A 200 -4.98 -21.51 12.69
C ARG A 200 -4.08 -21.69 11.46
N HIS A 201 -3.78 -20.61 10.72
CA HIS A 201 -2.98 -20.71 9.51
C HIS A 201 -1.49 -20.44 9.79
N ALA A 202 -0.59 -21.36 9.41
CA ALA A 202 0.85 -21.23 9.68
C ALA A 202 1.45 -19.92 9.12
N LEU A 203 1.00 -19.49 7.94
CA LEU A 203 1.43 -18.23 7.33
C LEU A 203 0.95 -16.96 8.06
N ALA A 204 -0.13 -17.05 8.85
CA ALA A 204 -0.67 -15.94 9.63
C ALA A 204 -0.17 -15.92 11.08
N GLN A 205 0.50 -16.99 11.55
CA GLN A 205 0.97 -17.12 12.92
C GLN A 205 1.88 -15.94 13.33
N GLY A 206 1.57 -15.28 14.44
CA GLY A 206 2.34 -14.13 14.92
C GLY A 206 2.10 -12.83 14.14
N LEU A 207 1.25 -12.84 13.10
CA LEU A 207 0.82 -11.64 12.39
C LEU A 207 -0.52 -11.14 12.93
N ARG A 208 -0.73 -9.83 12.85
CA ARG A 208 -1.98 -9.14 13.21
C ARG A 208 -2.66 -8.63 11.93
N GLY A 209 -3.92 -9.02 11.72
CA GLY A 209 -4.70 -8.66 10.53
C GLY A 209 -5.60 -7.43 10.75
N TYR A 210 -5.66 -6.55 9.75
CA TYR A 210 -6.54 -5.38 9.69
C TYR A 210 -7.22 -5.26 8.33
N THR A 211 -8.44 -4.75 8.32
CA THR A 211 -9.21 -4.42 7.12
C THR A 211 -9.41 -2.91 7.00
N LEU A 212 -9.01 -2.35 5.86
CA LEU A 212 -9.33 -0.98 5.47
C LEU A 212 -10.61 -0.99 4.63
N HIS A 213 -11.64 -0.35 5.17
CA HIS A 213 -12.88 -0.06 4.48
C HIS A 213 -12.85 1.38 3.98
N ALA A 214 -13.07 1.60 2.69
CA ALA A 214 -13.34 2.92 2.16
C ALA A 214 -14.66 2.89 1.39
N ARG A 215 -15.39 4.01 1.44
CA ARG A 215 -16.59 4.22 0.62
C ARG A 215 -16.23 4.00 -0.85
N ASP A 216 -17.00 3.16 -1.53
CA ASP A 216 -16.86 2.82 -2.95
C ASP A 216 -15.60 2.02 -3.33
N SER A 217 -14.94 1.36 -2.36
CA SER A 217 -13.85 0.41 -2.65
C SER A 217 -14.10 -0.97 -2.06
N MET A 218 -13.51 -2.00 -2.68
CA MET A 218 -13.40 -3.31 -2.04
C MET A 218 -12.53 -3.20 -0.78
N PRO A 219 -12.87 -3.90 0.32
CA PRO A 219 -12.04 -3.95 1.51
C PRO A 219 -10.62 -4.44 1.17
N GLN A 220 -9.62 -3.84 1.79
CA GLN A 220 -8.21 -4.21 1.64
C GLN A 220 -7.70 -4.78 2.97
N GLU A 221 -7.01 -5.91 2.93
CA GLU A 221 -6.51 -6.56 4.16
C GLU A 221 -5.00 -6.39 4.31
N PHE A 222 -4.56 -6.00 5.50
CA PHE A 222 -3.16 -5.76 5.87
C PHE A 222 -2.77 -6.72 6.98
N TRP A 223 -1.57 -7.28 6.88
CA TRP A 223 -1.01 -8.19 7.87
C TRP A 223 0.33 -7.67 8.34
N ILE A 224 0.41 -7.48 9.64
CA ILE A 224 1.50 -6.76 10.30
C ILE A 224 2.21 -7.67 11.28
N ASN A 225 3.54 -7.58 11.32
CA ASN A 225 4.35 -8.31 12.29
C ASN A 225 4.36 -7.63 13.67
N GLU A 226 5.04 -8.22 14.64
CA GLU A 226 5.12 -7.67 16.00
C GLU A 226 5.81 -6.29 16.08
N ASN A 227 6.66 -5.98 15.11
CA ASN A 227 7.41 -4.72 14.99
C ASN A 227 6.62 -3.60 14.28
N GLY A 228 5.34 -3.84 13.94
CA GLY A 228 4.49 -2.85 13.27
C GLY A 228 4.74 -2.73 11.77
N VAL A 229 5.49 -3.64 11.14
CA VAL A 229 5.74 -3.64 9.69
C VAL A 229 4.66 -4.43 8.96
N VAL A 230 4.07 -3.83 7.93
CA VAL A 230 3.19 -4.55 7.01
C VAL A 230 4.01 -5.52 6.18
N VAL A 231 3.74 -6.82 6.33
CA VAL A 231 4.42 -7.90 5.61
C VAL A 231 3.58 -8.44 4.45
N TYR A 232 2.25 -8.37 4.55
CA TYR A 232 1.34 -8.62 3.43
C TYR A 232 0.24 -7.57 3.35
N TRP A 233 -0.10 -7.18 2.13
CA TRP A 233 -1.31 -6.44 1.79
C TRP A 233 -2.05 -7.21 0.69
N PHE A 234 -3.27 -7.67 0.96
CA PHE A 234 -4.09 -8.40 -0.01
C PHE A 234 -4.99 -7.46 -0.81
N GLU A 235 -4.86 -7.55 -2.13
CA GLU A 235 -5.67 -6.86 -3.13
C GLU A 235 -6.75 -7.82 -3.65
N GLY A 236 -7.73 -8.12 -2.80
CA GLY A 236 -8.73 -9.16 -3.08
C GLY A 236 -8.16 -10.59 -3.00
N PRO A 237 -8.84 -11.60 -3.57
CA PRO A 237 -8.53 -13.01 -3.30
C PRO A 237 -7.34 -13.57 -4.11
N ASN A 238 -6.84 -12.85 -5.12
CA ASN A 238 -5.91 -13.41 -6.11
C ASN A 238 -4.52 -12.78 -6.09
N ARG A 239 -4.34 -11.66 -5.38
CA ARG A 239 -3.11 -10.88 -5.39
C ARG A 239 -2.78 -10.42 -3.98
N ALA A 240 -1.50 -10.52 -3.62
CA ALA A 240 -0.96 -9.93 -2.41
C ALA A 240 0.31 -9.15 -2.75
N MET A 241 0.46 -7.95 -2.21
CA MET A 241 1.74 -7.27 -2.12
C MET A 241 2.45 -7.78 -0.87
N ALA A 242 3.62 -8.39 -1.04
CA ALA A 242 4.40 -8.96 0.05
C ALA A 242 5.74 -8.27 0.17
N LEU A 243 6.19 -8.04 1.41
CA LEU A 243 7.49 -7.42 1.68
C LEU A 243 8.60 -8.27 1.05
N SER A 244 9.42 -7.67 0.20
CA SER A 244 10.52 -8.32 -0.51
C SER A 244 11.88 -7.79 -0.09
N ALA A 245 11.96 -6.58 0.46
CA ALA A 245 13.16 -6.05 1.07
C ALA A 245 12.82 -4.95 2.09
N ALA A 246 13.63 -4.83 3.13
CA ALA A 246 13.63 -3.71 4.06
C ALA A 246 15.07 -3.22 4.23
N GLU A 247 15.34 -1.96 3.89
CA GLU A 247 16.66 -1.36 4.11
C GLU A 247 16.83 -1.00 5.59
N GLY A 248 17.99 -1.34 6.16
CA GLY A 248 18.28 -1.12 7.57
C GLY A 248 17.84 -2.25 8.50
N LEU A 249 17.69 -3.49 7.99
CA LEU A 249 17.58 -4.68 8.83
C LEU A 249 18.83 -4.77 9.73
N VAL A 250 18.61 -4.64 11.04
CA VAL A 250 19.61 -4.90 12.09
C VAL A 250 19.37 -6.30 12.63
#